data_AF-A0A7J0AK87-F1
#
_entry.id   AF-A0A7J0AK87-F1
#
_cell.length_a   1.000
_cell.length_b   1.000
_cell.length_c   1.000
_cell.angle_alpha   90.00
_cell.angle_beta   90.00
_cell.angle_gamma   90.00
#
_symmetry.space_group_name_H-M   'P 1'
#
loop_
_entity.id
_entity.type
_entity.pdbx_description
1 polymer ?
#
loop_
_entity_poly.entity_id
_entity_poly.type
_entity_poly.pdbx_seq_one_letter_code
_entity_poly.pdbx_strand_id
1 'polypeptide(L)'
;MQLFVTSRTNGSNFLYTIYLGANDYNDFNVCRNHNYNITLNLKSENRDDRVLAAPANCFVMNTGNEIMFDPYTRTEKGGGFSYSKYVNKNVPEKKIASVKILWQQANVIGNNSDQTDPDKRRVWLDEYDRVHVKAGTAVGNAVIAAYNNADKILWSWHIWVNNESPANLDEAVTYYTFGWDNSGIKSDGNIRGVKGRSLMKCNLGAKSADPNATGSTTYGCVYQWGRKDPFLIGSATYAHDYYAYNAANIGTLYDNEYKAIPMTTNGNTHTTELFSTEKVSATTGTIEYVTEHPTHFITPVKAGDSYNSVPANHDNEGDWYWKHNDKLWGGKPYSESTKKYVVSAGCELTDNGATEKSIFDPCPAGWMVPPGDMWLGFTVNGKNASTYAAINSTSSSDNSSLRGYRMYVQEWKKGTWVYFPSQGLRTMGGRPWRNGVCGNYHTSSASAGGRVNIFHLHTPQALSPFETDYGYTCRAIGGPIRCVRDVDDTNE
;
A
#
# COMPACT_ATOMS: atom_id res chain seq x y z
N MET A 1 13.33 24.36 -9.38
CA MET A 1 11.95 24.37 -8.83
C MET A 1 11.28 23.05 -9.19
N GLN A 2 10.47 22.48 -8.31
CA GLN A 2 9.70 21.26 -8.60
C GLN A 2 8.22 21.52 -8.40
N LEU A 3 7.39 21.10 -9.36
CA LEU A 3 5.93 21.23 -9.31
C LEU A 3 5.31 19.84 -9.31
N PHE A 4 4.44 19.58 -8.34
CA PHE A 4 3.66 18.34 -8.26
C PHE A 4 2.33 18.53 -8.99
N VAL A 5 2.02 17.66 -9.95
CA VAL A 5 0.82 17.75 -10.78
C VAL A 5 0.14 16.40 -10.85
N THR A 6 -1.17 16.37 -10.59
CA THR A 6 -2.00 15.18 -10.78
C THR A 6 -2.68 15.24 -12.14
N SER A 7 -2.59 14.15 -12.91
CA SER A 7 -3.30 14.03 -14.17
C SER A 7 -4.71 13.50 -13.94
N ARG A 8 -5.72 14.23 -14.40
CA ARG A 8 -7.13 13.83 -14.27
C ARG A 8 -7.48 12.64 -15.17
N THR A 9 -6.79 12.47 -16.30
CA THR A 9 -7.13 11.44 -17.28
C THR A 9 -6.60 10.05 -16.94
N ASN A 10 -5.57 9.93 -16.08
CA ASN A 10 -5.02 8.64 -15.69
C ASN A 10 -4.67 8.50 -14.20
N GLY A 11 -4.95 9.50 -13.37
CA GLY A 11 -4.74 9.46 -11.93
C GLY A 11 -3.28 9.35 -11.49
N SER A 12 -2.33 9.38 -12.41
CA SER A 12 -0.90 9.39 -12.12
C SER A 12 -0.49 10.76 -11.58
N ASN A 13 0.52 10.76 -10.71
CA ASN A 13 1.11 11.96 -10.13
C ASN A 13 2.50 12.21 -10.72
N PHE A 14 2.76 13.45 -11.14
CA PHE A 14 3.98 13.87 -11.84
C PHE A 14 4.74 14.93 -11.07
N LEU A 15 6.05 14.92 -11.26
CA LEU A 15 6.96 15.95 -10.82
C LEU A 15 7.56 16.63 -12.06
N TYR A 16 7.21 17.88 -12.27
CA TYR A 16 7.88 18.74 -13.24
C TYR A 16 9.07 19.39 -12.57
N THR A 17 10.28 19.09 -13.04
CA THR A 17 11.49 19.74 -12.55
C THR A 17 11.91 20.85 -13.52
N ILE A 18 11.94 22.07 -13.03
CA ILE A 18 12.39 23.25 -13.76
C ILE A 18 13.78 23.62 -13.24
N TYR A 19 14.78 23.49 -14.12
CA TYR A 19 16.16 23.91 -13.86
C TYR A 19 16.29 25.41 -14.15
N LEU A 20 16.82 26.14 -13.18
CA LEU A 20 17.13 27.56 -13.35
C LEU A 20 18.45 27.73 -14.08
N GLY A 21 18.58 28.77 -14.88
CA GLY A 21 19.73 28.91 -15.78
C GLY A 21 19.68 30.17 -16.62
N ALA A 22 20.77 30.45 -17.34
CA ALA A 22 20.78 31.49 -18.37
C ALA A 22 19.84 31.14 -19.53
N ASN A 23 19.61 29.85 -19.80
CA ASN A 23 18.63 29.36 -20.77
C ASN A 23 18.00 28.02 -20.34
N ASP A 24 17.07 27.53 -21.14
CA ASP A 24 16.27 26.32 -20.90
C ASP A 24 16.75 25.07 -21.67
N TYR A 25 17.91 25.13 -22.34
CA TYR A 25 18.39 24.03 -23.20
C TYR A 25 19.81 23.55 -22.88
N ASN A 26 20.74 24.38 -22.41
CA ASN A 26 22.11 23.95 -22.11
C ASN A 26 22.88 24.73 -21.03
N ASP A 27 22.36 25.85 -20.52
CA ASP A 27 23.04 26.63 -19.47
C ASP A 27 22.16 26.78 -18.25
N PHE A 28 22.35 25.86 -17.30
CA PHE A 28 21.62 25.77 -16.04
C PHE A 28 22.39 26.41 -14.86
N ASN A 29 23.31 27.34 -15.13
CA ASN A 29 24.05 28.03 -14.08
C ASN A 29 23.20 29.11 -13.40
N VAL A 30 23.20 29.13 -12.07
CA VAL A 30 22.46 30.12 -11.27
C VAL A 30 23.36 31.31 -10.95
N CYS A 31 22.95 32.50 -11.37
CA CYS A 31 23.63 33.76 -11.16
C CYS A 31 23.25 34.37 -9.80
N ARG A 32 24.28 34.84 -9.08
CA ARG A 32 24.09 35.60 -7.84
C ARG A 32 23.32 36.89 -8.12
N ASN A 33 22.39 37.23 -7.22
CA ASN A 33 21.59 38.47 -7.28
C ASN A 33 20.76 38.61 -8.57
N HIS A 34 20.31 37.51 -9.15
CA HIS A 34 19.49 37.51 -10.36
C HIS A 34 18.06 37.04 -10.07
N ASN A 35 17.07 37.74 -10.61
CA ASN A 35 15.67 37.36 -10.50
C ASN A 35 15.28 36.48 -11.69
N TYR A 36 14.97 35.21 -11.41
CA TYR A 36 14.47 34.27 -12.41
C TYR A 36 12.95 34.33 -12.48
N ASN A 37 12.42 34.93 -13.54
CA ASN A 37 10.98 34.94 -13.81
C ASN A 37 10.61 33.69 -14.61
N ILE A 38 9.85 32.78 -14.01
CA ILE A 38 9.40 31.54 -14.66
C ILE A 38 7.92 31.68 -14.98
N THR A 39 7.55 31.48 -16.25
CA THR A 39 6.15 31.32 -16.66
C THR A 39 5.97 29.89 -17.17
N LEU A 40 5.23 29.06 -16.42
CA LEU A 40 4.91 27.70 -16.82
C LEU A 40 3.55 27.67 -17.53
N ASN A 41 3.55 27.23 -18.80
CA ASN A 41 2.32 27.05 -19.57
C ASN A 41 2.12 25.55 -19.86
N LEU A 42 1.27 24.88 -19.07
CA LEU A 42 0.86 23.50 -19.33
C LEU A 42 -0.31 23.51 -20.33
N LYS A 43 -0.02 23.22 -21.61
CA LYS A 43 -1.01 23.30 -22.71
C LYS A 43 -1.56 21.95 -23.13
N SER A 44 -1.01 20.85 -22.61
CA SER A 44 -1.39 19.48 -22.95
C SER A 44 -1.01 18.55 -21.79
N GLU A 45 -1.71 17.42 -21.69
CA GLU A 45 -1.33 16.30 -20.83
C GLU A 45 -0.34 15.34 -21.52
N ASN A 46 0.00 15.58 -22.79
CA ASN A 46 1.03 14.82 -23.49
C ASN A 46 2.36 14.97 -22.76
N ARG A 47 3.00 13.82 -22.51
CA ARG A 47 4.25 13.74 -21.76
C ARG A 47 5.39 13.54 -22.73
N ASP A 48 6.48 14.22 -22.45
CA ASP A 48 7.78 13.94 -23.04
C ASP A 48 8.78 13.56 -21.94
N ASP A 49 10.05 13.49 -22.31
CA ASP A 49 11.16 13.11 -21.45
C ASP A 49 11.43 14.08 -20.28
N ARG A 50 10.71 15.20 -20.19
CA ARG A 50 10.81 16.17 -19.08
C ARG A 50 9.83 15.88 -17.94
N VAL A 51 8.84 15.01 -18.16
CA VAL A 51 7.77 14.74 -17.20
C VAL A 51 8.03 13.40 -16.50
N LEU A 52 8.48 13.47 -15.25
CA LEU A 52 8.72 12.28 -14.42
C LEU A 52 7.52 11.99 -13.55
N ALA A 53 7.15 10.72 -13.42
CA ALA A 53 6.23 10.29 -12.38
C ALA A 53 6.87 10.57 -11.01
N ALA A 54 6.05 11.08 -10.08
CA ALA A 54 6.50 11.38 -8.74
C ALA A 54 6.93 10.08 -8.03
N PRO A 55 8.09 10.07 -7.36
CA PRO A 55 8.65 8.84 -6.83
C PRO A 55 7.81 8.32 -5.66
N ALA A 56 7.52 7.02 -5.68
CA ALA A 56 6.80 6.29 -4.63
C ALA A 56 7.10 4.78 -4.75
N ASN A 57 6.46 3.94 -3.94
CA ASN A 57 6.53 2.48 -4.09
C ASN A 57 5.44 1.89 -4.98
N CYS A 58 4.37 2.65 -5.23
CA CYS A 58 3.30 2.28 -6.14
C CYS A 58 3.14 3.36 -7.21
N PHE A 59 3.03 2.95 -8.46
CA PHE A 59 2.69 3.82 -9.57
C PHE A 59 1.36 3.40 -10.16
N VAL A 60 0.45 4.35 -10.30
CA VAL A 60 -0.86 4.14 -10.95
C VAL A 60 -0.79 4.66 -12.37
N MET A 61 -1.30 3.88 -13.33
CA MET A 61 -1.37 4.28 -14.73
C MET A 61 -2.52 3.56 -15.46
N ASN A 62 -3.00 4.14 -16.56
CA ASN A 62 -3.99 3.48 -17.42
C ASN A 62 -3.32 2.43 -18.32
N THR A 63 -4.13 1.53 -18.88
CA THR A 63 -3.70 0.61 -19.96
C THR A 63 -3.16 1.39 -21.16
N GLY A 64 -2.11 0.85 -21.79
CA GLY A 64 -1.48 1.45 -22.98
C GLY A 64 -0.66 2.71 -22.73
N ASN A 65 -0.63 3.25 -21.50
CA ASN A 65 0.19 4.42 -21.17
C ASN A 65 1.62 4.03 -20.81
N GLU A 66 2.46 5.05 -20.70
CA GLU A 66 3.83 4.96 -20.21
C GLU A 66 4.03 5.88 -19.00
N ILE A 67 4.84 5.42 -18.06
CA ILE A 67 5.45 6.25 -17.02
C ILE A 67 6.98 6.16 -17.14
N MET A 68 7.63 7.24 -16.74
CA MET A 68 9.08 7.36 -16.61
C MET A 68 9.36 8.01 -15.26
N PHE A 69 10.33 7.52 -14.49
CA PHE A 69 10.69 8.10 -13.20
C PHE A 69 12.18 7.99 -12.89
N ASP A 70 12.66 8.89 -12.02
CA ASP A 70 14.01 8.80 -11.44
C ASP A 70 13.98 7.80 -10.27
N PRO A 71 14.71 6.68 -10.36
CA PRO A 71 14.71 5.66 -9.31
C PRO A 71 15.66 5.97 -8.15
N TYR A 72 16.46 7.05 -8.20
CA TYR A 72 17.47 7.39 -7.19
C TYR A 72 17.00 8.46 -6.20
N THR A 73 15.97 9.23 -6.56
CA THR A 73 15.49 10.35 -5.74
C THR A 73 14.19 9.99 -5.00
N ARG A 74 14.21 10.14 -3.68
CA ARG A 74 13.06 10.01 -2.78
C ARG A 74 13.11 11.13 -1.75
N THR A 75 11.96 11.70 -1.41
CA THR A 75 11.85 12.85 -0.48
C THR A 75 11.22 12.48 0.86
N GLU A 76 10.68 11.27 0.98
CA GLU A 76 10.00 10.77 2.16
C GLU A 76 10.96 10.60 3.34
N LYS A 77 10.53 11.09 4.50
CA LYS A 77 11.33 11.10 5.75
C LYS A 77 10.66 10.36 6.90
N GLY A 78 9.41 9.90 6.72
CA GLY A 78 8.67 9.18 7.75
C GLY A 78 9.50 8.03 8.32
N GLY A 79 9.51 7.92 9.65
CA GLY A 79 10.27 6.90 10.37
C GLY A 79 11.79 7.13 10.42
N GLY A 80 12.30 8.18 9.77
CA GLY A 80 13.72 8.55 9.77
C GLY A 80 14.60 7.72 8.85
N PHE A 81 14.02 7.01 7.87
CA PHE A 81 14.77 6.21 6.92
C PHE A 81 15.34 7.06 5.77
N SER A 82 16.51 6.67 5.26
CA SER A 82 17.11 7.26 4.07
C SER A 82 17.12 6.26 2.92
N TYR A 83 16.50 6.64 1.81
CA TYR A 83 16.46 5.81 0.60
C TYR A 83 17.85 5.50 0.04
N SER A 84 18.79 6.45 0.15
CA SER A 84 20.17 6.29 -0.34
C SER A 84 20.97 5.21 0.40
N LYS A 85 20.43 4.65 1.50
CA LYS A 85 20.97 3.45 2.14
C LYS A 85 20.79 2.21 1.24
N TYR A 86 19.73 2.17 0.43
CA TYR A 86 19.34 1.01 -0.37
C TYR A 86 19.67 1.17 -1.85
N VAL A 87 19.41 2.35 -2.41
CA VAL A 87 19.63 2.67 -3.83
C VAL A 87 20.45 3.94 -3.94
N ASN A 88 21.62 3.88 -4.56
CA ASN A 88 22.55 5.01 -4.63
C ASN A 88 23.44 4.93 -5.86
N LYS A 89 23.31 5.91 -6.76
CA LYS A 89 24.03 5.98 -8.04
C LYS A 89 25.56 6.05 -7.88
N ASN A 90 26.03 6.57 -6.76
CA ASN A 90 27.45 6.79 -6.47
C ASN A 90 28.10 5.59 -5.74
N VAL A 91 27.34 4.54 -5.46
CA VAL A 91 27.80 3.37 -4.71
C VAL A 91 27.60 2.12 -5.60
N PRO A 92 28.68 1.50 -6.12
CA PRO A 92 28.59 0.47 -7.15
C PRO A 92 27.62 -0.68 -6.85
N GLU A 93 27.60 -1.18 -5.62
CA GLU A 93 26.73 -2.28 -5.19
C GLU A 93 25.25 -1.88 -5.03
N LYS A 94 24.96 -0.57 -5.03
CA LYS A 94 23.61 0.04 -4.92
C LYS A 94 23.21 0.82 -6.16
N LYS A 95 24.05 0.80 -7.20
CA LYS A 95 23.75 1.37 -8.50
C LYS A 95 22.88 0.38 -9.28
N ILE A 96 21.81 0.89 -9.88
CA ILE A 96 20.93 0.11 -10.73
C ILE A 96 21.64 -0.11 -12.08
N ALA A 97 21.71 -1.36 -12.48
CA ALA A 97 22.26 -1.81 -13.76
C ALA A 97 21.17 -2.22 -14.74
N SER A 98 20.06 -2.77 -14.24
CA SER A 98 18.90 -3.11 -15.07
C SER A 98 17.60 -3.09 -14.27
N VAL A 99 16.47 -3.04 -14.98
CA VAL A 99 15.13 -3.16 -14.38
C VAL A 99 14.34 -4.19 -15.18
N LYS A 100 13.67 -5.11 -14.48
CA LYS A 100 12.91 -6.21 -15.09
C LYS A 100 11.55 -6.34 -14.41
N ILE A 101 10.58 -6.92 -15.12
CA ILE A 101 9.32 -7.35 -14.51
C ILE A 101 9.64 -8.57 -13.64
N LEU A 102 9.36 -8.47 -12.34
CA LEU A 102 9.54 -9.59 -11.41
C LEU A 102 8.35 -10.55 -11.51
N TRP A 103 7.15 -9.99 -11.48
CA TRP A 103 5.91 -10.72 -11.77
C TRP A 103 4.83 -9.76 -12.25
N GLN A 104 3.88 -10.27 -13.03
CA GLN A 104 2.69 -9.54 -13.45
C GLN A 104 1.48 -10.46 -13.54
N GLN A 105 0.28 -9.90 -13.35
CA GLN A 105 -0.93 -10.53 -13.86
C GLN A 105 -0.96 -10.46 -15.40
N ALA A 106 -1.72 -11.35 -16.04
CA ALA A 106 -1.80 -11.44 -17.50
C ALA A 106 -2.05 -10.07 -18.15
N ASN A 107 -1.25 -9.74 -19.17
CA ASN A 107 -1.33 -8.52 -19.99
C ASN A 107 -1.27 -7.17 -19.24
N VAL A 108 -0.85 -7.13 -17.97
CA VAL A 108 -0.72 -5.84 -17.23
C VAL A 108 0.42 -5.00 -17.79
N ILE A 109 1.57 -5.60 -18.08
CA ILE A 109 2.71 -4.97 -18.77
C ILE A 109 2.96 -5.65 -20.12
N GLY A 110 2.92 -6.99 -20.16
CA GLY A 110 3.15 -7.82 -21.34
C GLY A 110 4.58 -8.36 -21.45
N ASN A 111 4.94 -8.86 -22.63
CA ASN A 111 6.26 -9.42 -22.90
C ASN A 111 7.33 -8.33 -23.04
N ASN A 112 8.41 -8.43 -22.28
CA ASN A 112 9.55 -7.52 -22.26
C ASN A 112 10.86 -8.18 -22.75
N SER A 113 10.77 -9.26 -23.53
CA SER A 113 11.93 -10.00 -24.06
C SER A 113 12.72 -9.22 -25.12
N ASP A 114 12.06 -8.37 -25.91
CA ASP A 114 12.69 -7.56 -26.95
C ASP A 114 13.01 -6.15 -26.43
N GLN A 115 14.27 -5.96 -26.03
CA GLN A 115 14.81 -4.67 -25.57
C GLN A 115 15.37 -3.82 -26.72
N THR A 116 15.42 -4.36 -27.95
CA THR A 116 16.03 -3.70 -29.11
C THR A 116 15.04 -2.88 -29.92
N ASP A 117 13.77 -3.28 -29.89
CA ASP A 117 12.67 -2.59 -30.54
C ASP A 117 11.94 -1.67 -29.54
N PRO A 118 11.99 -0.33 -29.71
CA PRO A 118 11.32 0.62 -28.82
C PRO A 118 9.81 0.38 -28.66
N ASP A 119 9.15 -0.20 -29.68
CA ASP A 119 7.71 -0.49 -29.66
C ASP A 119 7.38 -1.78 -28.92
N LYS A 120 8.35 -2.70 -28.78
CA LYS A 120 8.19 -3.94 -28.02
C LYS A 120 8.75 -3.88 -26.61
N ARG A 121 9.70 -2.99 -26.34
CA ARG A 121 10.22 -2.76 -24.99
C ARG A 121 9.09 -2.30 -24.06
N ARG A 122 9.06 -2.80 -22.82
CA ARG A 122 8.03 -2.49 -21.83
C ARG A 122 8.59 -1.92 -20.53
N VAL A 123 9.67 -2.49 -20.02
CA VAL A 123 10.37 -2.03 -18.81
C VAL A 123 11.85 -1.96 -19.11
N TRP A 124 12.46 -0.80 -18.88
CA TRP A 124 13.89 -0.60 -19.14
C TRP A 124 14.47 0.56 -18.31
N LEU A 125 15.80 0.60 -18.27
CA LEU A 125 16.60 1.71 -17.78
C LEU A 125 17.18 2.46 -18.99
N ASP A 126 16.99 3.77 -19.07
CA ASP A 126 17.52 4.59 -20.16
C ASP A 126 18.96 5.08 -19.90
N GLU A 127 19.53 5.81 -20.86
CA GLU A 127 20.89 6.37 -20.80
C GLU A 127 21.08 7.44 -19.72
N TYR A 128 19.99 7.96 -19.15
CA TYR A 128 19.99 8.93 -18.04
C TYR A 128 19.76 8.24 -16.68
N ASP A 129 19.72 6.91 -16.67
CA ASP A 129 19.37 6.06 -15.54
C ASP A 129 17.94 6.27 -15.00
N ARG A 130 16.99 6.62 -15.89
CA ARG A 130 15.55 6.71 -15.60
C ARG A 130 14.87 5.38 -15.91
N VAL A 131 13.88 5.02 -15.11
CA VAL A 131 13.09 3.80 -15.30
C VAL A 131 11.85 4.12 -16.09
N HIS A 132 11.61 3.36 -17.14
CA HIS A 132 10.40 3.43 -17.94
C HIS A 132 9.56 2.17 -17.76
N VAL A 133 8.24 2.35 -17.76
CA VAL A 133 7.25 1.26 -17.70
C VAL A 133 6.09 1.59 -18.64
N LYS A 134 5.86 0.74 -19.64
CA LYS A 134 4.69 0.77 -20.53
C LYS A 134 3.67 -0.27 -20.08
N ALA A 135 2.44 0.17 -19.81
CA ALA A 135 1.34 -0.73 -19.50
C ALA A 135 0.87 -1.47 -20.76
N GLY A 136 0.42 -2.70 -20.56
CA GLY A 136 -0.25 -3.51 -21.57
C GLY A 136 -1.73 -3.16 -21.68
N THR A 137 -2.54 -4.17 -22.02
CA THR A 137 -3.96 -4.01 -22.34
C THR A 137 -4.90 -4.36 -21.19
N ALA A 138 -4.38 -4.84 -20.06
CA ALA A 138 -5.22 -5.27 -18.94
C ALA A 138 -4.99 -4.44 -17.66
N VAL A 139 -6.09 -4.22 -16.94
CA VAL A 139 -6.05 -3.70 -15.57
C VAL A 139 -5.56 -4.79 -14.61
N GLY A 140 -4.77 -4.40 -13.61
CA GLY A 140 -4.22 -5.32 -12.63
C GLY A 140 -2.92 -4.84 -12.04
N ASN A 141 -2.19 -5.79 -11.47
CA ASN A 141 -1.00 -5.54 -10.69
C ASN A 141 0.21 -6.23 -11.29
N ALA A 142 1.36 -5.56 -11.19
CA ALA A 142 2.67 -6.11 -11.46
C ALA A 142 3.68 -5.57 -10.45
N VAL A 143 4.82 -6.25 -10.32
CA VAL A 143 5.98 -5.75 -9.61
C VAL A 143 7.16 -5.75 -10.57
N ILE A 144 7.82 -4.61 -10.66
CA ILE A 144 9.13 -4.48 -11.32
C ILE A 144 10.22 -4.39 -10.26
N ALA A 145 11.43 -4.86 -10.58
CA ALA A 145 12.57 -4.83 -9.69
C ALA A 145 13.78 -4.22 -10.39
N ALA A 146 14.55 -3.43 -9.64
CA ALA A 146 15.85 -2.91 -10.04
C ALA A 146 16.95 -3.84 -9.54
N TYR A 147 17.91 -4.13 -10.41
CA TYR A 147 19.02 -5.05 -10.17
C TYR A 147 20.34 -4.30 -10.28
N ASN A 148 21.32 -4.64 -9.46
CA ASN A 148 22.70 -4.19 -9.64
C ASN A 148 23.46 -5.07 -10.64
N ASN A 149 24.75 -4.80 -10.84
CA ASN A 149 25.63 -5.58 -11.74
C ASN A 149 25.86 -7.03 -11.31
N ALA A 150 25.50 -7.40 -10.08
CA ALA A 150 25.57 -8.77 -9.57
C ALA A 150 24.20 -9.48 -9.62
N ASP A 151 23.24 -8.96 -10.39
CA ASP A 151 21.86 -9.45 -10.49
C ASP A 151 21.12 -9.52 -9.14
N LYS A 152 21.54 -8.73 -8.15
CA LYS A 152 20.87 -8.59 -6.86
C LYS A 152 19.80 -7.50 -6.94
N ILE A 153 18.60 -7.80 -6.45
CA ILE A 153 17.51 -6.81 -6.34
C ILE A 153 17.88 -5.77 -5.29
N LEU A 154 17.82 -4.49 -5.69
CA LEU A 154 18.08 -3.34 -4.83
C LEU A 154 16.79 -2.69 -4.33
N TRP A 155 15.75 -2.74 -5.15
CA TRP A 155 14.44 -2.20 -4.85
C TRP A 155 13.40 -2.78 -5.81
N SER A 156 12.14 -2.67 -5.46
CA SER A 156 11.02 -3.06 -6.30
C SER A 156 9.86 -2.10 -6.14
N TRP A 157 9.07 -1.97 -7.20
CA TRP A 157 7.93 -1.07 -7.29
C TRP A 157 6.69 -1.82 -7.73
N HIS A 158 5.56 -1.49 -7.11
CA HIS A 158 4.24 -1.94 -7.50
C HIS A 158 3.73 -1.09 -8.67
N ILE A 159 3.44 -1.73 -9.79
CA ILE A 159 2.77 -1.12 -10.94
C ILE A 159 1.29 -1.51 -10.88
N TRP A 160 0.43 -0.51 -10.68
CA TRP A 160 -1.00 -0.67 -10.58
C TRP A 160 -1.68 -0.08 -11.81
N VAL A 161 -2.03 -0.94 -12.77
CA VAL A 161 -2.71 -0.53 -13.98
C VAL A 161 -4.22 -0.50 -13.73
N ASN A 162 -4.82 0.68 -13.80
CA ASN A 162 -6.24 0.89 -13.51
C ASN A 162 -6.78 2.08 -14.31
N ASN A 163 -7.87 1.88 -15.05
CA ASN A 163 -8.46 2.89 -15.94
C ASN A 163 -9.48 3.82 -15.24
N GLU A 164 -9.75 3.57 -13.96
CA GLU A 164 -10.67 4.35 -13.12
C GLU A 164 -9.91 5.31 -12.19
N SER A 165 -8.63 5.57 -12.49
CA SER A 165 -7.78 6.61 -11.88
C SER A 165 -7.83 6.67 -10.33
N PRO A 166 -7.63 5.54 -9.61
CA PRO A 166 -7.87 5.45 -8.17
C PRO A 166 -7.03 6.38 -7.30
N ALA A 167 -5.87 6.83 -7.80
CA ALA A 167 -4.95 7.73 -7.11
C ALA A 167 -5.13 9.21 -7.48
N ASN A 168 -6.17 9.56 -8.24
CA ASN A 168 -6.50 10.95 -8.53
C ASN A 168 -6.81 11.71 -7.23
N LEU A 169 -6.04 12.77 -6.95
CA LEU A 169 -6.13 13.56 -5.73
C LEU A 169 -7.41 14.40 -5.65
N ASP A 170 -7.93 14.87 -6.80
CA ASP A 170 -9.19 15.62 -6.90
C ASP A 170 -10.41 14.77 -6.49
N GLU A 171 -10.22 13.47 -6.46
CA GLU A 171 -11.22 12.46 -6.18
C GLU A 171 -11.11 11.91 -4.74
N ALA A 172 -10.19 12.47 -3.94
CA ALA A 172 -10.01 12.10 -2.54
C ALA A 172 -11.24 12.50 -1.71
N VAL A 173 -11.64 11.64 -0.78
CA VAL A 173 -12.84 11.86 0.04
C VAL A 173 -12.45 12.20 1.47
N THR A 174 -12.64 13.45 1.88
CA THR A 174 -12.41 13.87 3.28
C THR A 174 -13.28 13.08 4.25
N TYR A 175 -12.68 12.59 5.33
CA TYR A 175 -13.42 11.98 6.45
C TYR A 175 -13.37 12.85 7.71
N TYR A 176 -14.33 12.62 8.60
CA TYR A 176 -14.36 13.17 9.94
C TYR A 176 -14.39 12.04 10.97
N THR A 177 -13.60 12.20 12.03
CA THR A 177 -13.46 11.22 13.12
C THR A 177 -13.69 11.87 14.48
N PHE A 178 -13.68 11.05 15.54
CA PHE A 178 -13.79 11.54 16.91
C PHE A 178 -12.45 12.06 17.42
N GLY A 179 -12.48 13.16 18.17
CA GLY A 179 -11.36 13.55 19.01
C GLY A 179 -11.17 12.55 20.15
N TRP A 180 -9.94 12.41 20.63
CA TRP A 180 -9.64 11.52 21.75
C TRP A 180 -8.40 12.00 22.53
N ASP A 181 -8.32 11.56 23.79
CA ASP A 181 -7.22 11.80 24.70
C ASP A 181 -7.05 10.62 25.68
N ASN A 182 -6.22 10.78 26.70
CA ASN A 182 -5.98 9.75 27.73
C ASN A 182 -7.23 9.37 28.54
N SER A 183 -8.28 10.21 28.55
CA SER A 183 -9.55 9.92 29.23
C SER A 183 -10.57 9.21 28.33
N GLY A 184 -10.35 9.22 27.00
CA GLY A 184 -11.14 8.43 26.06
C GLY A 184 -11.58 9.16 24.80
N ILE A 185 -12.42 8.47 24.03
CA ILE A 185 -13.00 8.94 22.76
C ILE A 185 -14.14 9.92 23.06
N LYS A 186 -14.06 11.13 22.48
CA LYS A 186 -15.07 12.19 22.63
C LYS A 186 -16.20 11.98 21.61
N SER A 187 -17.12 11.09 21.95
CA SER A 187 -18.23 10.67 21.07
C SER A 187 -19.59 11.25 21.45
N ASP A 188 -19.64 12.12 22.45
CA ASP A 188 -20.88 12.74 22.93
C ASP A 188 -21.63 13.44 21.78
N GLY A 189 -22.93 13.15 21.68
CA GLY A 189 -23.79 13.69 20.62
C GLY A 189 -23.49 13.18 19.21
N ASN A 190 -22.67 12.12 19.04
CA ASN A 190 -22.22 11.60 17.74
C ASN A 190 -21.44 12.62 16.88
N ILE A 191 -20.77 13.57 17.54
CA ILE A 191 -20.07 14.67 16.87
C ILE A 191 -18.67 14.22 16.42
N ARG A 192 -18.48 14.06 15.10
CA ARG A 192 -17.17 13.80 14.47
C ARG A 192 -16.45 15.12 14.20
N GLY A 193 -15.90 15.72 15.25
CA GLY A 193 -15.34 17.07 15.19
C GLY A 193 -13.95 17.18 14.56
N VAL A 194 -13.25 16.06 14.31
CA VAL A 194 -11.88 16.08 13.79
C VAL A 194 -11.90 15.80 12.29
N LYS A 195 -11.54 16.81 11.49
CA LYS A 195 -11.30 16.66 10.04
C LYS A 195 -10.02 15.82 9.86
N GLY A 196 -10.15 14.66 9.23
CA GLY A 196 -9.03 13.80 8.87
C GLY A 196 -8.48 14.11 7.48
N ARG A 197 -7.45 13.35 7.08
CA ARG A 197 -6.88 13.37 5.71
C ARG A 197 -7.85 12.74 4.72
N SER A 198 -7.86 13.17 3.47
CA SER A 198 -8.80 12.59 2.50
C SER A 198 -8.43 11.15 2.08
N LEU A 199 -9.44 10.28 1.96
CA LEU A 199 -9.32 8.85 1.64
C LEU A 199 -9.21 8.59 0.14
N MET A 200 -8.46 7.54 -0.21
CA MET A 200 -8.45 6.96 -1.55
C MET A 200 -9.75 6.17 -1.81
N LYS A 201 -10.22 6.18 -3.06
CA LYS A 201 -11.52 5.61 -3.45
C LYS A 201 -11.62 4.09 -3.33
N CYS A 202 -10.52 3.37 -3.48
CA CYS A 202 -10.49 1.91 -3.39
C CYS A 202 -9.26 1.39 -2.62
N ASN A 203 -9.22 0.09 -2.38
CA ASN A 203 -8.07 -0.56 -1.77
C ASN A 203 -6.89 -0.54 -2.73
N LEU A 204 -5.69 -0.39 -2.18
CA LEU A 204 -4.46 -0.36 -2.96
C LEU A 204 -4.30 -1.65 -3.80
N GLY A 205 -4.23 -1.51 -5.12
CA GLY A 205 -4.13 -2.63 -6.06
C GLY A 205 -5.46 -3.23 -6.49
N ALA A 206 -6.60 -2.63 -6.16
CA ALA A 206 -7.90 -3.10 -6.62
C ALA A 206 -8.06 -2.92 -8.14
N LYS A 207 -8.75 -3.86 -8.79
CA LYS A 207 -9.01 -3.77 -10.24
C LYS A 207 -10.08 -2.75 -10.60
N SER A 208 -11.00 -2.48 -9.67
CA SER A 208 -12.03 -1.46 -9.80
C SER A 208 -11.99 -0.47 -8.63
N ALA A 209 -12.08 0.81 -8.99
CA ALA A 209 -12.31 1.98 -8.17
C ALA A 209 -13.73 2.56 -8.34
N ASP A 210 -14.58 1.97 -9.19
CA ASP A 210 -16.00 2.32 -9.30
C ASP A 210 -16.66 2.24 -7.91
N PRO A 211 -17.22 3.34 -7.39
CA PRO A 211 -17.85 3.35 -6.07
C PRO A 211 -19.01 2.35 -5.96
N ASN A 212 -19.65 1.98 -7.07
CA ASN A 212 -20.75 1.03 -7.08
C ASN A 212 -20.32 -0.44 -7.20
N ALA A 213 -19.07 -0.71 -7.58
CA ALA A 213 -18.56 -2.06 -7.66
C ALA A 213 -18.49 -2.74 -6.28
N THR A 214 -18.64 -4.07 -6.27
CA THR A 214 -18.56 -4.91 -5.07
C THR A 214 -17.86 -6.23 -5.37
N GLY A 215 -17.51 -6.98 -4.32
CA GLY A 215 -16.88 -8.29 -4.48
C GLY A 215 -15.46 -8.24 -5.06
N SER A 216 -15.04 -9.29 -5.76
CA SER A 216 -13.63 -9.58 -6.03
C SER A 216 -12.89 -8.53 -6.87
N THR A 217 -13.57 -7.76 -7.72
CA THR A 217 -12.93 -6.69 -8.52
C THR A 217 -12.47 -5.52 -7.64
N THR A 218 -13.09 -5.34 -6.47
CA THR A 218 -12.73 -4.32 -5.48
C THR A 218 -11.64 -4.77 -4.51
N TYR A 219 -11.26 -6.06 -4.56
CA TYR A 219 -10.21 -6.60 -3.70
C TYR A 219 -8.85 -6.15 -4.24
N GLY A 220 -8.06 -5.53 -3.37
CA GLY A 220 -6.71 -5.08 -3.68
C GLY A 220 -5.64 -6.12 -3.34
N CYS A 221 -4.39 -5.67 -3.43
CA CYS A 221 -3.27 -6.41 -2.88
C CYS A 221 -3.31 -6.39 -1.34
N VAL A 222 -2.53 -7.27 -0.73
CA VAL A 222 -2.28 -7.31 0.71
C VAL A 222 -0.79 -7.16 0.99
N TYR A 223 -0.47 -6.59 2.15
CA TYR A 223 0.88 -6.20 2.52
C TYR A 223 1.17 -6.69 3.94
N GLN A 224 2.35 -7.29 4.16
CA GLN A 224 2.82 -7.47 5.53
C GLN A 224 3.13 -6.10 6.13
N TRP A 225 2.80 -5.90 7.40
CA TRP A 225 2.86 -4.58 8.01
C TRP A 225 4.27 -3.99 7.94
N GLY A 226 4.42 -2.74 7.49
CA GLY A 226 5.74 -2.11 7.33
C GLY A 226 6.48 -2.46 6.03
N ARG A 227 5.94 -3.34 5.16
CA ARG A 227 6.52 -3.63 3.84
C ARG A 227 5.86 -2.83 2.73
N LYS A 228 6.62 -2.58 1.68
CA LYS A 228 6.16 -1.93 0.44
C LYS A 228 5.65 -2.92 -0.62
N ASP A 229 6.01 -4.20 -0.49
CA ASP A 229 5.82 -5.18 -1.56
C ASP A 229 4.42 -5.82 -1.50
N PRO A 230 3.67 -5.81 -2.61
CA PRO A 230 2.32 -6.39 -2.65
C PRO A 230 2.32 -7.91 -2.79
N PHE A 231 1.34 -8.53 -2.14
CA PHE A 231 0.90 -9.90 -2.41
C PHE A 231 -0.53 -9.90 -2.92
N LEU A 232 -0.86 -10.81 -3.83
CA LEU A 232 -2.23 -10.98 -4.29
C LEU A 232 -3.03 -11.75 -3.22
N ILE A 233 -4.28 -11.36 -2.94
CA ILE A 233 -5.12 -12.07 -1.97
C ILE A 233 -5.78 -13.34 -2.57
N GLY A 234 -5.80 -13.47 -3.89
CA GLY A 234 -6.44 -14.57 -4.61
C GLY A 234 -7.76 -14.16 -5.29
N SER A 235 -8.25 -15.03 -6.17
CA SER A 235 -9.37 -14.76 -7.07
C SER A 235 -10.75 -15.10 -6.49
N ALA A 236 -10.80 -15.73 -5.32
CA ALA A 236 -12.04 -16.11 -4.67
C ALA A 236 -12.93 -14.88 -4.40
N THR A 237 -14.18 -14.94 -4.88
CA THR A 237 -15.22 -13.95 -4.56
C THR A 237 -15.68 -14.08 -3.11
N TYR A 238 -15.75 -15.34 -2.64
CA TYR A 238 -16.14 -15.72 -1.30
C TYR A 238 -15.35 -16.97 -0.87
N ALA A 239 -14.74 -16.93 0.32
CA ALA A 239 -14.11 -18.07 0.96
C ALA A 239 -14.17 -17.90 2.47
N HIS A 240 -14.74 -18.87 3.18
CA HIS A 240 -14.83 -18.82 4.64
C HIS A 240 -13.55 -19.36 5.31
N ASP A 241 -12.95 -20.39 4.71
CA ASP A 241 -11.79 -21.09 5.25
C ASP A 241 -10.51 -20.76 4.48
N TYR A 242 -9.37 -21.24 4.99
CA TYR A 242 -8.09 -21.07 4.33
C TYR A 242 -8.08 -21.77 2.99
N TYR A 243 -7.41 -21.17 2.02
CA TYR A 243 -7.11 -21.84 0.76
C TYR A 243 -5.63 -21.70 0.40
N ALA A 244 -5.21 -22.52 -0.56
CA ALA A 244 -3.83 -22.61 -0.97
C ALA A 244 -3.38 -21.35 -1.73
N TYR A 245 -2.19 -20.83 -1.41
CA TYR A 245 -1.54 -19.77 -2.17
C TYR A 245 -0.80 -20.35 -3.39
N ASN A 246 -1.54 -20.82 -4.39
CA ASN A 246 -1.00 -21.43 -5.61
C ASN A 246 -1.63 -20.83 -6.88
N ALA A 247 -1.14 -21.23 -8.05
CA ALA A 247 -1.63 -20.72 -9.34
C ALA A 247 -3.15 -20.89 -9.53
N ALA A 248 -3.76 -21.94 -8.97
CA ALA A 248 -5.21 -22.18 -9.11
C ALA A 248 -6.05 -21.11 -8.40
N ASN A 249 -5.56 -20.60 -7.26
CA ASN A 249 -6.30 -19.63 -6.45
C ASN A 249 -5.80 -18.19 -6.63
N ILE A 250 -4.56 -17.98 -7.06
CA ILE A 250 -3.99 -16.65 -7.31
C ILE A 250 -4.15 -16.23 -8.77
N GLY A 251 -4.32 -17.21 -9.66
CA GLY A 251 -4.21 -17.04 -11.11
C GLY A 251 -2.78 -17.21 -11.60
N THR A 252 -2.61 -17.44 -12.89
CA THR A 252 -1.29 -17.51 -13.53
C THR A 252 -0.63 -16.14 -13.52
N LEU A 253 0.58 -16.08 -12.97
CA LEU A 253 1.45 -14.90 -13.04
C LEU A 253 2.53 -15.12 -14.09
N TYR A 254 3.04 -14.02 -14.64
CA TYR A 254 4.01 -14.05 -15.73
C TYR A 254 5.26 -13.27 -15.36
N ASP A 255 6.40 -13.72 -15.86
CA ASP A 255 7.69 -13.06 -15.67
C ASP A 255 7.95 -11.96 -16.73
N ASN A 256 9.22 -11.54 -16.83
CA ASN A 256 9.68 -10.54 -17.79
C ASN A 256 9.53 -10.95 -19.25
N GLU A 257 9.60 -12.23 -19.57
CA GLU A 257 9.46 -12.76 -20.94
C GLU A 257 8.03 -13.25 -21.23
N TYR A 258 7.10 -12.91 -20.33
CA TYR A 258 5.72 -13.38 -20.38
C TYR A 258 5.60 -14.91 -20.29
N LYS A 259 6.54 -15.57 -19.61
CA LYS A 259 6.45 -16.99 -19.28
C LYS A 259 5.72 -17.16 -17.95
N ALA A 260 4.92 -18.23 -17.84
CA ALA A 260 4.18 -18.52 -16.62
C ALA A 260 5.15 -18.84 -15.47
N ILE A 261 4.95 -18.17 -14.33
CA ILE A 261 5.73 -18.38 -13.11
C ILE A 261 5.14 -19.58 -12.36
N PRO A 262 5.95 -20.58 -11.98
CA PRO A 262 5.51 -21.65 -11.09
C PRO A 262 5.05 -21.11 -9.74
N MET A 263 3.88 -21.58 -9.30
CA MET A 263 3.33 -21.35 -7.96
C MET A 263 2.72 -22.66 -7.48
N THR A 264 3.57 -23.62 -7.14
CA THR A 264 3.16 -25.02 -6.89
C THR A 264 2.90 -25.32 -5.41
N THR A 265 3.34 -24.44 -4.50
CA THR A 265 3.11 -24.60 -3.06
C THR A 265 1.76 -24.05 -2.62
N ASN A 266 1.26 -24.49 -1.47
CA ASN A 266 -0.03 -24.03 -0.94
C ASN A 266 0.08 -22.73 -0.10
N GLY A 267 1.16 -21.95 -0.26
CA GLY A 267 1.63 -21.04 0.80
C GLY A 267 2.10 -21.82 2.02
N ASN A 268 2.60 -21.14 3.07
CA ASN A 268 3.07 -21.72 4.35
C ASN A 268 4.29 -22.64 4.31
N THR A 269 4.84 -22.87 3.12
CA THR A 269 5.94 -23.80 2.90
C THR A 269 7.08 -23.05 2.22
N HIS A 270 8.31 -23.33 2.65
CA HIS A 270 9.51 -22.88 1.97
C HIS A 270 9.66 -23.58 0.62
N THR A 271 10.10 -22.84 -0.39
CA THR A 271 10.39 -23.35 -1.74
C THR A 271 11.51 -22.53 -2.38
N THR A 272 12.08 -23.04 -3.46
CA THR A 272 13.04 -22.32 -4.31
C THR A 272 12.35 -21.56 -5.45
N GLU A 273 11.03 -21.63 -5.56
CA GLU A 273 10.24 -20.82 -6.49
C GLU A 273 10.28 -19.34 -6.11
N LEU A 274 9.95 -18.46 -7.07
CA LEU A 274 9.89 -17.02 -6.84
C LEU A 274 8.99 -16.64 -5.66
N PHE A 275 7.85 -17.32 -5.50
CA PHE A 275 6.95 -17.12 -4.38
C PHE A 275 7.19 -18.19 -3.31
N SER A 276 7.83 -17.79 -2.21
CA SER A 276 8.13 -18.66 -1.08
C SER A 276 7.54 -18.12 0.23
N THR A 277 7.38 -19.00 1.21
CA THR A 277 7.09 -18.62 2.61
C THR A 277 8.27 -19.00 3.49
N GLU A 278 8.94 -17.99 4.03
CA GLU A 278 10.22 -18.11 4.73
C GLU A 278 10.04 -17.92 6.23
N LYS A 279 10.74 -18.72 7.02
CA LYS A 279 10.73 -18.58 8.48
C LYS A 279 11.35 -17.24 8.89
N VAL A 280 10.73 -16.57 9.85
CA VAL A 280 11.33 -15.41 10.50
C VAL A 280 12.60 -15.81 11.26
N SER A 281 13.66 -15.01 11.13
CA SER A 281 14.93 -15.18 11.83
C SER A 281 15.72 -13.88 11.80
N ALA A 282 16.88 -13.86 12.47
CA ALA A 282 17.80 -12.73 12.43
C ALA A 282 18.34 -12.39 11.03
N THR A 283 18.25 -13.30 10.05
CA THR A 283 18.74 -13.07 8.68
C THR A 283 17.60 -12.79 7.70
N THR A 284 16.50 -13.53 7.80
CA THR A 284 15.33 -13.41 6.89
C THR A 284 14.33 -12.33 7.31
N GLY A 285 14.24 -12.02 8.61
CA GLY A 285 13.37 -10.98 9.16
C GLY A 285 13.99 -9.59 9.12
N THR A 286 14.62 -9.21 8.02
CA THR A 286 15.36 -7.95 7.86
C THR A 286 14.85 -7.14 6.67
N ILE A 287 15.07 -5.81 6.68
CA ILE A 287 14.74 -4.97 5.51
C ILE A 287 15.58 -5.42 4.31
N GLU A 288 16.87 -5.70 4.54
CA GLU A 288 17.81 -6.13 3.52
C GLU A 288 17.30 -7.40 2.81
N TYR A 289 16.89 -8.44 3.56
CA TYR A 289 16.34 -9.66 2.98
C TYR A 289 15.07 -9.43 2.17
N VAL A 290 14.06 -8.75 2.73
CA VAL A 290 12.78 -8.57 2.02
C VAL A 290 12.89 -7.60 0.83
N THR A 291 13.91 -6.74 0.82
CA THR A 291 14.23 -5.89 -0.33
C THR A 291 14.80 -6.74 -1.48
N GLU A 292 15.67 -7.70 -1.16
CA GLU A 292 16.23 -8.65 -2.14
C GLU A 292 15.21 -9.72 -2.59
N HIS A 293 14.22 -10.01 -1.74
CA HIS A 293 13.23 -11.07 -1.95
C HIS A 293 11.79 -10.54 -1.75
N PRO A 294 11.31 -9.62 -2.61
CA PRO A 294 10.02 -8.94 -2.40
C PRO A 294 8.82 -9.89 -2.43
N THR A 295 8.93 -11.05 -3.09
CA THR A 295 7.89 -12.09 -3.18
C THR A 295 7.92 -13.12 -2.05
N HIS A 296 8.92 -13.08 -1.16
CA HIS A 296 8.99 -13.97 -0.01
C HIS A 296 8.07 -13.44 1.09
N PHE A 297 7.16 -14.30 1.54
CA PHE A 297 6.31 -14.02 2.70
C PHE A 297 7.00 -14.52 3.96
N ILE A 298 7.21 -13.66 4.95
CA ILE A 298 7.95 -14.05 6.14
C ILE A 298 6.97 -14.51 7.23
N THR A 299 7.04 -15.78 7.61
CA THR A 299 6.14 -16.40 8.59
C THR A 299 6.81 -16.56 9.96
N PRO A 300 6.13 -16.13 11.04
CA PRO A 300 6.50 -16.45 12.42
C PRO A 300 5.91 -17.78 12.90
N VAL A 301 5.00 -18.42 12.16
CA VAL A 301 4.32 -19.66 12.58
C VAL A 301 5.33 -20.78 12.73
N LYS A 302 5.44 -21.41 13.91
CA LYS A 302 6.31 -22.55 14.20
C LYS A 302 5.96 -23.78 13.35
N ALA A 303 6.96 -24.63 13.11
CA ALA A 303 6.76 -25.78 12.22
C ALA A 303 5.79 -26.79 12.87
N GLY A 304 4.76 -27.21 12.13
CA GLY A 304 3.74 -28.15 12.63
C GLY A 304 2.57 -27.50 13.38
N ASP A 305 2.55 -26.18 13.53
CA ASP A 305 1.53 -25.46 14.31
C ASP A 305 0.39 -24.85 13.47
N SER A 306 -0.71 -24.50 14.15
CA SER A 306 -1.87 -23.79 13.57
C SER A 306 -1.57 -22.30 13.30
N TYR A 307 -2.17 -21.74 12.24
CA TYR A 307 -1.66 -20.53 11.59
C TYR A 307 -1.92 -19.18 12.32
N ASN A 308 -2.81 -19.09 13.31
CA ASN A 308 -3.42 -17.77 13.59
C ASN A 308 -4.29 -17.63 14.85
N SER A 309 -3.95 -18.24 16.00
CA SER A 309 -4.66 -17.86 17.24
C SER A 309 -3.87 -17.96 18.53
N VAL A 310 -2.86 -18.83 18.62
CA VAL A 310 -2.14 -19.08 19.87
C VAL A 310 -0.75 -18.44 19.83
N PRO A 311 -0.45 -17.43 20.68
CA PRO A 311 0.87 -16.79 20.71
C PRO A 311 2.04 -17.77 20.88
N ALA A 312 1.87 -18.85 21.65
CA ALA A 312 2.91 -19.86 21.87
C ALA A 312 3.39 -20.56 20.58
N ASN A 313 2.57 -20.56 19.53
CA ASN A 313 2.83 -21.20 18.25
C ASN A 313 3.63 -20.31 17.28
N HIS A 314 4.07 -19.13 17.74
CA HIS A 314 4.71 -18.15 16.88
C HIS A 314 6.05 -17.71 17.49
N ASP A 315 7.04 -17.56 16.62
CA ASP A 315 8.31 -16.93 16.94
C ASP A 315 8.18 -15.41 16.80
N ASN A 316 9.09 -14.66 17.44
CA ASN A 316 9.19 -13.20 17.29
C ASN A 316 7.84 -12.47 17.51
N GLU A 317 7.03 -12.98 18.46
CA GLU A 317 5.73 -12.43 18.87
C GLU A 317 4.70 -12.29 17.73
N GLY A 318 4.86 -13.00 16.61
CA GLY A 318 3.99 -12.87 15.44
C GLY A 318 4.39 -11.75 14.48
N ASP A 319 5.53 -11.10 14.70
CA ASP A 319 6.11 -10.13 13.79
C ASP A 319 7.01 -10.83 12.75
N TRP A 320 7.00 -10.32 11.53
CA TRP A 320 7.91 -10.76 10.48
C TRP A 320 9.28 -10.08 10.59
N TYR A 321 9.35 -8.87 11.16
CA TYR A 321 10.59 -8.14 11.32
C TYR A 321 11.24 -8.55 12.63
N TRP A 322 12.45 -9.12 12.54
CA TRP A 322 13.17 -9.61 13.69
C TRP A 322 13.49 -8.47 14.66
N LYS A 323 13.07 -8.60 15.91
CA LYS A 323 13.17 -7.58 16.98
C LYS A 323 12.28 -6.34 16.82
N HIS A 324 11.28 -6.38 15.94
CA HIS A 324 10.28 -5.33 15.74
C HIS A 324 10.85 -3.99 15.22
N ASN A 325 10.05 -3.28 14.40
CA ASN A 325 10.37 -1.91 14.00
C ASN A 325 9.10 -1.12 13.69
N ASP A 326 8.68 -0.30 14.64
CA ASP A 326 7.44 0.49 14.57
C ASP A 326 7.49 1.65 13.56
N LYS A 327 8.67 1.95 13.01
CA LYS A 327 8.90 3.14 12.18
C LYS A 327 8.62 2.90 10.70
N LEU A 328 8.47 1.64 10.28
CA LEU A 328 8.53 1.23 8.87
C LEU A 328 7.58 2.02 7.95
N TRP A 329 6.34 2.24 8.37
CA TRP A 329 5.36 3.05 7.61
C TRP A 329 5.25 4.52 8.05
N GLY A 330 6.28 5.04 8.73
CA GLY A 330 6.36 6.46 9.09
C GLY A 330 5.83 6.80 10.48
N GLY A 331 5.32 5.81 11.20
CA GLY A 331 4.93 5.94 12.60
C GLY A 331 6.12 6.14 13.54
N LYS A 332 5.79 6.34 14.82
CA LYS A 332 6.75 6.40 15.92
C LYS A 332 6.69 5.11 16.74
N PRO A 333 7.76 4.77 17.47
CA PRO A 333 7.73 3.68 18.44
C PRO A 333 6.54 3.81 19.39
N TYR A 334 5.86 2.70 19.66
CA TYR A 334 4.75 2.67 20.61
C TYR A 334 5.15 3.23 22.00
N SER A 335 6.40 3.01 22.41
CA SER A 335 6.96 3.56 23.64
C SER A 335 7.04 5.10 23.68
N GLU A 336 7.03 5.75 22.52
CA GLU A 336 7.08 7.22 22.38
C GLU A 336 5.68 7.85 22.30
N SER A 337 4.60 7.07 22.33
CA SER A 337 3.23 7.60 22.30
C SER A 337 2.96 8.47 23.54
N THR A 338 2.42 9.67 23.33
CA THR A 338 2.10 10.63 24.41
C THR A 338 0.64 10.53 24.85
N LYS A 339 -0.23 10.02 23.97
CA LYS A 339 -1.61 9.70 24.27
C LYS A 339 -1.83 8.20 24.17
N LYS A 340 -2.39 7.61 25.22
CA LYS A 340 -2.75 6.19 25.30
C LYS A 340 -4.10 6.06 25.99
N TYR A 341 -5.06 5.45 25.30
CA TYR A 341 -6.36 5.11 25.86
C TYR A 341 -6.63 3.62 25.73
N VAL A 342 -6.80 2.93 26.86
CA VAL A 342 -7.18 1.52 26.89
C VAL A 342 -8.65 1.40 26.48
N VAL A 343 -8.90 0.89 25.27
CA VAL A 343 -10.26 0.72 24.75
C VAL A 343 -10.90 -0.54 25.34
N SER A 344 -10.10 -1.60 25.46
CA SER A 344 -10.42 -2.87 26.09
C SER A 344 -9.14 -3.56 26.56
N ALA A 345 -9.25 -4.65 27.32
CA ALA A 345 -8.09 -5.40 27.76
C ALA A 345 -7.21 -5.82 26.56
N GLY A 346 -5.94 -5.42 26.56
CA GLY A 346 -4.97 -5.74 25.50
C GLY A 346 -5.12 -4.95 24.20
N CYS A 347 -5.96 -3.91 24.16
CA CYS A 347 -6.12 -3.05 22.99
C CYS A 347 -6.13 -1.56 23.39
N GLU A 348 -5.24 -0.80 22.76
CA GLU A 348 -4.99 0.60 23.09
C GLU A 348 -5.04 1.48 21.84
N LEU A 349 -5.70 2.62 21.96
CA LEU A 349 -5.63 3.71 21.00
C LEU A 349 -4.42 4.59 21.34
N THR A 350 -3.55 4.81 20.37
CA THR A 350 -2.26 5.50 20.53
C THR A 350 -2.00 6.51 19.41
N ASP A 351 -1.24 7.58 19.73
CA ASP A 351 -0.95 8.70 18.83
C ASP A 351 0.38 8.54 18.05
N ASN A 352 0.85 7.30 17.91
CA ASN A 352 2.11 6.99 17.24
C ASN A 352 1.96 6.59 15.76
N GLY A 353 0.77 6.74 15.18
CA GLY A 353 0.54 6.56 13.75
C GLY A 353 1.37 7.53 12.88
N ALA A 354 1.49 7.22 11.61
CA ALA A 354 2.29 8.02 10.69
C ALA A 354 1.68 9.40 10.45
N THR A 355 2.51 10.43 10.59
CA THR A 355 2.18 11.81 10.23
C THR A 355 2.81 12.23 8.90
N GLU A 356 3.86 11.52 8.47
CA GLU A 356 4.56 11.71 7.21
C GLU A 356 4.78 10.35 6.52
N LYS A 357 4.81 10.35 5.19
CA LYS A 357 5.08 9.15 4.39
C LYS A 357 6.52 8.66 4.60
N SER A 358 6.69 7.34 4.73
CA SER A 358 7.99 6.65 4.79
C SER A 358 8.40 6.10 3.43
N ILE A 359 9.70 5.85 3.24
CA ILE A 359 10.21 5.16 2.04
C ILE A 359 9.68 3.73 1.88
N PHE A 360 9.13 3.10 2.94
CA PHE A 360 8.51 1.76 2.86
C PHE A 360 6.99 1.79 2.78
N ASP A 361 6.38 2.97 2.78
CA ASP A 361 4.94 3.14 2.61
C ASP A 361 4.54 2.64 1.19
N PRO A 362 3.61 1.69 1.05
CA PRO A 362 3.26 1.09 -0.24
C PRO A 362 2.37 1.98 -1.10
N CYS A 363 1.76 3.03 -0.55
CA CYS A 363 0.82 3.86 -1.30
C CYS A 363 1.52 4.66 -2.42
N PRO A 364 0.80 5.05 -3.47
CA PRO A 364 1.34 5.90 -4.53
C PRO A 364 1.71 7.30 -4.01
N ALA A 365 2.43 8.07 -4.83
CA ALA A 365 2.80 9.45 -4.49
C ALA A 365 1.53 10.28 -4.19
N GLY A 366 1.55 11.15 -3.19
CA GLY A 366 0.37 11.88 -2.72
C GLY A 366 -0.50 11.10 -1.73
N TRP A 367 -0.12 9.87 -1.39
CA TRP A 367 -0.91 8.99 -0.54
C TRP A 367 -0.02 8.26 0.48
N MET A 368 -0.54 7.90 1.64
CA MET A 368 0.14 7.16 2.69
C MET A 368 -0.80 6.21 3.43
N VAL A 369 -0.23 5.28 4.21
CA VAL A 369 -0.98 4.38 5.09
C VAL A 369 -1.62 5.20 6.22
N PRO A 370 -2.94 5.03 6.49
CA PRO A 370 -3.66 5.84 7.46
C PRO A 370 -3.23 5.55 8.91
N PRO A 371 -3.33 6.55 9.82
CA PRO A 371 -3.24 6.30 11.26
C PRO A 371 -4.46 5.52 11.77
N GLY A 372 -4.37 4.97 12.98
CA GLY A 372 -5.39 4.10 13.54
C GLY A 372 -6.66 4.81 14.01
N ASP A 373 -6.58 6.09 14.34
CA ASP A 373 -7.72 6.91 14.80
C ASP A 373 -8.62 7.41 13.66
N MET A 374 -8.26 7.14 12.40
CA MET A 374 -9.13 7.38 11.25
C MET A 374 -10.49 6.67 11.38
N TRP A 375 -10.50 5.49 12.00
CA TRP A 375 -11.66 4.60 11.98
C TRP A 375 -12.69 4.89 13.07
N LEU A 376 -12.42 5.81 14.01
CA LEU A 376 -13.34 6.08 15.13
C LEU A 376 -14.68 6.63 14.61
N GLY A 377 -14.69 7.35 13.49
CA GLY A 377 -15.91 7.84 12.85
C GLY A 377 -16.83 6.73 12.32
N PHE A 378 -16.42 5.46 12.27
CA PHE A 378 -17.18 4.40 11.59
C PHE A 378 -18.27 3.78 12.44
N THR A 379 -18.29 4.03 13.75
CA THR A 379 -19.33 3.53 14.66
C THR A 379 -19.89 4.65 15.52
N VAL A 380 -20.98 4.36 16.22
CA VAL A 380 -21.72 5.36 17.01
C VAL A 380 -20.83 6.06 18.05
N ASN A 381 -19.90 5.32 18.66
CA ASN A 381 -19.05 5.80 19.75
C ASN A 381 -17.55 5.57 19.51
N GLY A 382 -17.18 5.23 18.27
CA GLY A 382 -15.81 4.89 17.89
C GLY A 382 -15.29 3.55 18.40
N LYS A 383 -16.13 2.73 19.05
CA LYS A 383 -15.78 1.37 19.51
C LYS A 383 -16.41 0.30 18.62
N ASN A 384 -16.09 -0.96 18.85
CA ASN A 384 -16.60 -2.09 18.08
C ASN A 384 -18.14 -2.15 18.10
N ALA A 385 -18.73 -2.51 16.96
CA ALA A 385 -20.17 -2.56 16.75
C ALA A 385 -20.58 -3.84 16.03
N SER A 386 -21.71 -4.43 16.46
CA SER A 386 -22.28 -5.67 15.91
C SER A 386 -23.74 -5.50 15.43
N THR A 387 -24.18 -4.25 15.22
CA THR A 387 -25.52 -3.94 14.71
C THR A 387 -25.46 -2.86 13.65
N TYR A 388 -26.33 -2.94 12.63
CA TYR A 388 -26.41 -1.92 11.58
C TYR A 388 -26.74 -0.53 12.10
N ALA A 389 -27.52 -0.44 13.20
CA ALA A 389 -27.84 0.83 13.86
C ALA A 389 -26.60 1.52 14.44
N ALA A 390 -25.63 0.75 14.93
CA ALA A 390 -24.39 1.26 15.54
C ALA A 390 -23.22 1.43 14.55
N ILE A 391 -23.41 1.07 13.26
CA ILE A 391 -22.39 1.17 12.21
C ILE A 391 -22.72 2.32 11.26
N ASN A 392 -21.77 3.21 10.96
CA ASN A 392 -21.94 4.37 10.08
C ASN A 392 -22.00 4.00 8.59
N SER A 393 -22.87 3.08 8.20
CA SER A 393 -23.00 2.62 6.82
C SER A 393 -24.36 2.91 6.21
N THR A 394 -24.43 2.85 4.87
CA THR A 394 -25.69 2.91 4.10
C THR A 394 -26.59 1.71 4.37
N SER A 395 -26.04 0.61 4.88
CA SER A 395 -26.78 -0.63 5.14
C SER A 395 -27.55 -0.52 6.45
N SER A 396 -28.86 -0.81 6.39
CA SER A 396 -29.75 -0.96 7.55
C SER A 396 -30.16 -2.41 7.81
N SER A 397 -29.72 -3.34 6.97
CA SER A 397 -30.05 -4.76 6.97
C SER A 397 -28.89 -5.57 6.35
N ASP A 398 -29.09 -6.89 6.18
CA ASP A 398 -28.10 -7.82 5.63
C ASP A 398 -27.29 -7.24 4.46
N ASN A 399 -25.96 -7.18 4.63
CA ASN A 399 -25.01 -6.69 3.64
C ASN A 399 -24.19 -7.81 3.00
N SER A 400 -24.62 -9.08 3.13
CA SER A 400 -23.91 -10.23 2.57
C SER A 400 -23.68 -10.14 1.06
N SER A 401 -24.65 -9.61 0.30
CA SER A 401 -24.52 -9.41 -1.15
C SER A 401 -23.50 -8.33 -1.53
N LEU A 402 -23.29 -7.34 -0.66
CA LEU A 402 -22.30 -6.29 -0.88
C LEU A 402 -20.88 -6.82 -0.69
N ARG A 403 -20.67 -7.85 0.13
CA ARG A 403 -19.33 -8.35 0.48
C ARG A 403 -18.43 -7.23 1.04
N GLY A 404 -19.01 -6.35 1.85
CA GLY A 404 -18.35 -5.18 2.41
C GLY A 404 -19.34 -4.14 2.91
N TYR A 405 -18.84 -2.92 3.15
CA TYR A 405 -19.63 -1.81 3.70
C TYR A 405 -19.44 -0.54 2.90
N ARG A 406 -20.54 0.14 2.56
CA ARG A 406 -20.50 1.54 2.10
C ARG A 406 -20.59 2.43 3.33
N MET A 407 -19.45 2.95 3.77
CA MET A 407 -19.31 3.71 5.01
C MET A 407 -19.50 5.19 4.72
N TYR A 408 -20.40 5.84 5.45
CA TYR A 408 -20.42 7.30 5.52
C TYR A 408 -19.18 7.75 6.27
N VAL A 409 -18.44 8.69 5.69
CA VAL A 409 -17.14 9.13 6.24
C VAL A 409 -17.16 10.57 6.73
N GLN A 410 -18.21 11.35 6.42
CA GLN A 410 -18.33 12.76 6.79
C GLN A 410 -19.31 12.99 7.95
N GLU A 411 -20.56 12.55 7.80
CA GLU A 411 -21.61 12.69 8.80
C GLU A 411 -22.07 11.32 9.31
N TRP A 412 -22.81 11.31 10.43
CA TRP A 412 -23.48 10.11 10.90
C TRP A 412 -24.69 9.81 10.02
N LYS A 413 -24.68 8.64 9.37
CA LYS A 413 -25.76 8.07 8.56
C LYS A 413 -26.19 8.90 7.36
N LYS A 414 -25.34 9.84 6.90
CA LYS A 414 -25.67 10.80 5.85
C LYS A 414 -24.42 11.24 5.08
N GLY A 415 -24.63 11.70 3.85
CA GLY A 415 -23.60 12.36 3.03
C GLY A 415 -22.78 11.38 2.20
N THR A 416 -21.53 11.76 1.95
CA THR A 416 -20.61 10.98 1.10
C THR A 416 -20.22 9.67 1.78
N TRP A 417 -20.24 8.59 1.01
CA TRP A 417 -19.78 7.28 1.45
C TRP A 417 -18.62 6.76 0.60
N VAL A 418 -17.83 5.87 1.20
CA VAL A 418 -16.73 5.14 0.54
C VAL A 418 -16.94 3.65 0.79
N TYR A 419 -16.71 2.82 -0.23
CA TYR A 419 -16.87 1.37 -0.13
C TYR A 419 -15.60 0.68 0.41
N PHE A 420 -15.78 -0.12 1.47
CA PHE A 420 -14.76 -0.95 2.13
C PHE A 420 -15.08 -2.43 1.92
N PRO A 421 -14.39 -3.13 1.02
CA PRO A 421 -14.64 -4.54 0.79
C PRO A 421 -14.15 -5.44 1.93
N SER A 422 -14.88 -6.54 2.13
CA SER A 422 -14.47 -7.69 2.93
C SER A 422 -13.53 -8.57 2.12
N GLN A 423 -12.38 -8.04 1.71
CA GLN A 423 -11.49 -8.73 0.76
C GLN A 423 -10.72 -9.94 1.32
N GLY A 424 -10.72 -10.12 2.63
CA GLY A 424 -9.93 -11.11 3.34
C GLY A 424 -8.54 -10.61 3.74
N LEU A 425 -7.70 -11.56 4.13
CA LEU A 425 -6.30 -11.36 4.52
C LEU A 425 -5.45 -12.57 4.15
N ARG A 426 -4.14 -12.39 4.13
CA ARG A 426 -3.17 -13.48 4.11
C ARG A 426 -2.68 -13.71 5.53
N THR A 427 -2.90 -14.89 6.08
CA THR A 427 -2.56 -15.24 7.46
C THR A 427 -1.05 -15.19 7.70
N MET A 428 -0.62 -15.25 8.98
CA MET A 428 0.81 -15.36 9.31
C MET A 428 1.47 -16.57 8.67
N GLY A 429 0.71 -17.65 8.44
CA GLY A 429 1.18 -18.80 7.68
C GLY A 429 1.29 -18.55 6.17
N GLY A 430 0.91 -17.40 5.63
CA GLY A 430 1.03 -17.11 4.20
C GLY A 430 -0.09 -17.71 3.35
N ARG A 431 -1.22 -18.13 3.95
CA ARG A 431 -2.42 -18.57 3.22
C ARG A 431 -3.49 -17.49 3.17
N PRO A 432 -4.17 -17.28 2.04
CA PRO A 432 -5.37 -16.45 1.99
C PRO A 432 -6.50 -16.98 2.87
N TRP A 433 -7.35 -16.07 3.34
CA TRP A 433 -8.46 -16.37 4.22
C TRP A 433 -9.55 -15.29 4.15
N ARG A 434 -10.81 -15.71 4.31
CA ARG A 434 -11.98 -14.83 4.54
C ARG A 434 -12.35 -13.88 3.38
N ASN A 435 -12.02 -14.21 2.13
CA ASN A 435 -12.49 -13.42 0.98
C ASN A 435 -14.02 -13.31 0.99
N GLY A 436 -14.55 -12.11 0.80
CA GLY A 436 -15.99 -11.81 0.88
C GLY A 436 -16.61 -11.91 2.28
N VAL A 437 -15.81 -12.18 3.32
CA VAL A 437 -16.26 -12.37 4.71
C VAL A 437 -15.67 -11.31 5.63
N CYS A 438 -14.35 -11.12 5.63
CA CYS A 438 -13.67 -10.17 6.52
C CYS A 438 -12.84 -9.15 5.74
N GLY A 439 -12.50 -8.03 6.35
CA GLY A 439 -11.45 -7.12 5.85
C GLY A 439 -10.57 -6.67 7.01
N ASN A 440 -9.28 -7.00 6.97
CA ASN A 440 -8.31 -6.75 8.04
C ASN A 440 -7.37 -5.59 7.69
N TYR A 441 -7.88 -4.35 7.78
CA TYR A 441 -7.23 -3.16 7.27
C TYR A 441 -6.07 -2.73 8.16
N HIS A 442 -4.90 -2.68 7.53
CA HIS A 442 -3.69 -2.21 8.15
C HIS A 442 -3.72 -0.71 8.41
N THR A 443 -3.11 -0.31 9.51
CA THR A 443 -2.87 1.10 9.87
C THR A 443 -1.39 1.31 10.12
N SER A 444 -0.93 2.55 10.08
CA SER A 444 0.45 2.91 10.41
C SER A 444 0.74 2.88 11.92
N SER A 445 -0.24 2.58 12.77
CA SER A 445 -0.10 2.67 14.23
C SER A 445 0.31 1.33 14.83
N ALA A 446 1.57 1.27 15.28
CA ALA A 446 2.09 0.16 16.07
C ALA A 446 1.41 0.10 17.45
N SER A 447 1.18 -1.13 17.93
CA SER A 447 0.68 -1.42 19.28
C SER A 447 1.70 -2.26 20.06
N ALA A 448 1.46 -2.47 21.35
CA ALA A 448 2.36 -3.19 22.24
C ALA A 448 2.59 -4.66 21.80
N GLY A 449 3.79 -5.19 22.09
CA GLY A 449 4.14 -6.61 21.86
C GLY A 449 4.20 -7.03 20.39
N GLY A 450 4.80 -6.19 19.53
CA GLY A 450 4.94 -6.48 18.10
C GLY A 450 3.61 -6.47 17.32
N ARG A 451 2.56 -5.86 17.88
CA ARG A 451 1.22 -5.80 17.27
C ARG A 451 0.97 -4.49 16.55
N VAL A 452 -0.19 -4.39 15.91
CA VAL A 452 -0.67 -3.20 15.20
C VAL A 452 -2.14 -2.97 15.47
N ASN A 453 -2.54 -1.71 15.46
CA ASN A 453 -3.97 -1.37 15.46
C ASN A 453 -4.55 -1.70 14.09
N ILE A 454 -5.63 -2.47 14.08
CA ILE A 454 -6.29 -2.96 12.88
C ILE A 454 -7.74 -2.55 12.91
N PHE A 455 -8.21 -2.06 11.76
CA PHE A 455 -9.61 -1.95 11.47
C PHE A 455 -10.11 -3.26 10.86
N HIS A 456 -10.94 -4.00 11.59
CA HIS A 456 -11.51 -5.26 11.12
C HIS A 456 -13.00 -5.10 10.85
N LEU A 457 -13.43 -5.47 9.64
CA LEU A 457 -14.84 -5.60 9.31
C LEU A 457 -15.18 -7.05 9.01
N HIS A 458 -16.38 -7.48 9.38
CA HIS A 458 -16.91 -8.81 9.11
C HIS A 458 -18.30 -8.67 8.52
N THR A 459 -18.53 -9.28 7.37
CA THR A 459 -19.80 -9.30 6.64
C THR A 459 -20.48 -10.65 6.86
N PRO A 460 -21.74 -10.68 7.33
CA PRO A 460 -22.57 -9.52 7.68
C PRO A 460 -22.34 -8.95 9.10
N GLN A 461 -22.79 -7.72 9.29
CA GLN A 461 -23.15 -7.09 10.59
C GLN A 461 -22.08 -6.88 11.68
N ALA A 462 -20.77 -7.01 11.42
CA ALA A 462 -19.75 -6.68 12.43
C ALA A 462 -18.68 -5.72 11.90
N LEU A 463 -18.34 -4.72 12.72
CA LEU A 463 -17.35 -3.71 12.42
C LEU A 463 -16.58 -3.33 13.69
N SER A 464 -15.28 -3.57 13.67
CA SER A 464 -14.36 -3.41 14.80
C SER A 464 -13.28 -2.39 14.45
N PRO A 465 -13.43 -1.11 14.85
CA PRO A 465 -12.34 -0.14 14.82
C PRO A 465 -11.11 -0.60 15.63
N PHE A 466 -11.32 -1.51 16.57
CA PHE A 466 -10.30 -2.08 17.45
C PHE A 466 -10.35 -3.61 17.43
N GLU A 467 -9.55 -4.23 16.57
CA GLU A 467 -9.36 -5.68 16.63
C GLU A 467 -8.52 -6.07 17.87
N THR A 468 -8.94 -7.13 18.56
CA THR A 468 -8.33 -7.61 19.80
C THR A 468 -7.64 -8.97 19.63
N ASP A 469 -8.03 -9.72 18.60
CA ASP A 469 -7.56 -11.07 18.37
C ASP A 469 -6.11 -11.07 17.87
N TYR A 470 -5.29 -11.88 18.55
CA TYR A 470 -3.89 -12.09 18.20
C TYR A 470 -3.73 -12.50 16.73
N GLY A 471 -4.61 -13.35 16.22
CA GLY A 471 -4.62 -13.86 14.85
C GLY A 471 -4.82 -12.83 13.74
N TYR A 472 -5.13 -11.59 14.08
CA TYR A 472 -5.44 -10.50 13.14
C TYR A 472 -4.55 -9.26 13.32
N THR A 473 -4.00 -9.07 14.53
CA THR A 473 -3.20 -7.90 14.93
C THR A 473 -1.68 -8.11 14.81
N CYS A 474 -1.24 -9.30 14.42
CA CYS A 474 0.18 -9.59 14.20
C CYS A 474 0.72 -8.97 12.92
N ARG A 475 1.93 -8.40 12.97
CA ARG A 475 2.55 -7.68 11.84
C ARG A 475 2.88 -8.56 10.65
N ALA A 476 3.07 -9.86 10.86
CA ALA A 476 3.32 -10.79 9.76
C ALA A 476 2.11 -11.00 8.84
N ILE A 477 0.90 -10.61 9.25
CA ILE A 477 -0.32 -10.77 8.44
C ILE A 477 -0.28 -9.85 7.22
N GLY A 478 -0.65 -10.40 6.07
CA GLY A 478 -0.93 -9.62 4.87
C GLY A 478 -2.34 -9.04 4.92
N GLY A 479 -2.47 -7.73 5.11
CA GLY A 479 -3.76 -7.04 5.18
C GLY A 479 -3.99 -6.03 4.04
N PRO A 480 -5.25 -5.69 3.70
CA PRO A 480 -5.58 -4.54 2.86
C PRO A 480 -4.99 -3.23 3.39
N ILE A 481 -4.77 -2.30 2.47
CA ILE A 481 -4.49 -0.90 2.79
C ILE A 481 -5.49 -0.01 2.05
N ARG A 482 -6.09 0.92 2.81
CA ARG A 482 -6.87 2.04 2.28
C ARG A 482 -6.08 3.32 2.51
N CYS A 483 -5.43 3.83 1.47
CA CYS A 483 -4.55 4.98 1.60
C CYS A 483 -5.33 6.27 1.93
N VAL A 484 -4.66 7.22 2.59
CA VAL A 484 -5.10 8.61 2.79
C VAL A 484 -4.09 9.57 2.19
N ARG A 485 -4.44 10.84 1.99
CA ARG A 485 -3.50 11.88 1.54
C ARG A 485 -2.28 11.94 2.45
N ASP A 486 -1.11 12.19 1.89
CA ASP A 486 0.17 12.32 2.61
C ASP A 486 0.45 13.73 3.13
N VAL A 487 -0.51 14.64 2.94
CA VAL A 487 -0.54 16.00 3.46
C VAL A 487 -1.79 16.18 4.32
N ASP A 488 -1.70 17.06 5.32
CA ASP A 488 -2.86 17.44 6.10
C ASP A 488 -3.75 18.40 5.29
N ASP A 489 -5.05 18.11 5.20
CA ASP A 489 -6.03 18.97 4.50
C ASP A 489 -6.41 20.21 5.34
N THR A 490 -5.51 20.70 6.19
CA THR A 490 -5.75 21.72 7.22
C THR A 490 -5.45 23.15 6.79
N ASN A 491 -5.06 23.38 5.53
CA ASN A 491 -4.68 24.70 5.00
C ASN A 491 -5.52 25.17 3.79
N GLU A 492 -6.81 24.85 3.76
CA GLU A 492 -7.77 25.55 2.88
C GLU A 492 -8.78 26.37 3.70
#